data_AF-A0A2E4D3S9-F1
#
_entry.id   AF-A0A2E4D3S9-F1
#
_cell.length_a   1.000
_cell.length_b   1.000
_cell.length_c   1.000
_cell.angle_alpha   90.00
_cell.angle_beta   90.00
_cell.angle_gamma   90.00
#
_symmetry.space_group_name_H-M   'P 1'
#
loop_
_entity.id
_entity.type
_entity.pdbx_description
1 polymer ?
#
loop_
_entity_poly.entity_id
_entity_poly.type
_entity_poly.pdbx_seq_one_letter_code
_entity_poly.pdbx_strand_id
1 'polypeptide(L)'
;MTDYFLKYNHFSILKNYILKDPLCDWFEIHKDHSLYQKDNNSYYKEYIIKESEAYKEKVFREIKGLSKLNIPLITPEERTKELIQSDFPLILQGKLLNKDNLYVTCDIIIKYSLFRKLFSTITNLPFHLLCRKNDYLLINLTYASLHFKMDLKDVNNDGLIPYKKCSLYAFQEKFFELSGEKCHCFLMGKDYYYKKTLLPKKEFICKVSFDENIKNTYLNAVQWIQSLKNNYQTMNILPEPSHLELYPNMNYKESGWENEKIKLADKIKEITLVWNISYDERCRLVEQGIKCWDDPKLLKELKETKKKDIQERMIHMNQQKDVLIHPRKNISAGLSGILERTTFDIYFDVESFLSFDEKQNLFNDSIPLEEPVLGILGFIHQDNFYEFTIQKFTKEEEQNIVQRFADYLWKMSNGIKGINIYHWGHAEYNYFRYIHEKYPTIKFPEYKLINVLDYFRMEPIIVQGVFKFGLKSIGKALYKNNLIQTTWEENDNGLDSMLQFKDICRAHTKNIPLKRHLGIKEIIDYNRIDCQVLYEIVELLRDKYKR
;
A
#
# COMPACT_ATOMS: atom_id res chain seq x y z
N MET A 1 -4.91 17.78 25.58
CA MET A 1 -4.03 18.72 24.85
C MET A 1 -3.40 17.93 23.73
N THR A 2 -3.76 18.22 22.49
CA THR A 2 -3.31 17.49 21.30
C THR A 2 -1.78 17.52 21.21
N ASP A 3 -1.14 16.43 20.76
CA ASP A 3 0.32 16.33 20.62
C ASP A 3 0.91 17.55 19.90
N TYR A 4 0.17 18.16 18.97
CA TYR A 4 0.54 19.37 18.23
C TYR A 4 0.92 20.57 19.10
N PHE A 5 0.38 20.74 20.30
CA PHE A 5 0.63 21.92 21.14
C PHE A 5 1.71 21.70 22.21
N LEU A 6 2.40 20.55 22.17
CA LEU A 6 3.56 20.32 23.03
C LEU A 6 4.70 21.29 22.70
N LYS A 7 5.47 21.66 23.74
CA LYS A 7 6.69 22.47 23.60
C LYS A 7 7.72 21.81 22.67
N TYR A 8 7.87 20.49 22.80
CA TYR A 8 8.72 19.66 21.95
C TYR A 8 7.88 18.54 21.36
N ASN A 9 7.94 18.36 20.04
CA ASN A 9 7.22 17.31 19.35
C ASN A 9 8.15 16.17 18.94
N HIS A 10 7.60 15.00 18.67
CA HIS A 10 8.32 13.96 17.95
C HIS A 10 8.29 14.24 16.44
N PHE A 11 9.36 13.88 15.73
CA PHE A 11 9.45 14.04 14.27
C PHE A 11 8.26 13.41 13.50
N SER A 12 7.60 12.41 14.09
CA SER A 12 6.39 11.77 13.54
C SER A 12 5.24 12.75 13.26
N ILE A 13 5.22 13.92 13.90
CA ILE A 13 4.23 14.98 13.61
C ILE A 13 4.32 15.50 12.17
N LEU A 14 5.49 15.38 11.52
CA LEU A 14 5.68 15.81 10.14
C LEU A 14 5.19 14.76 9.11
N LYS A 15 4.77 13.57 9.57
CA LYS A 15 4.50 12.42 8.70
C LYS A 15 3.45 12.74 7.63
N ASN A 16 2.32 13.34 8.03
CA ASN A 16 1.19 13.56 7.12
C ASN A 16 1.58 14.51 5.99
N TYR A 17 2.22 15.64 6.29
CA TYR A 17 2.72 16.54 5.24
C TYR A 17 3.75 15.84 4.32
N ILE A 18 4.74 15.14 4.88
CA ILE A 18 5.78 14.47 4.08
C ILE A 18 5.17 13.41 3.15
N LEU A 19 4.10 12.74 3.58
CA LEU A 19 3.38 11.74 2.80
C LEU A 19 2.22 12.32 1.97
N LYS A 20 2.17 13.65 1.84
CA LYS A 20 1.19 14.38 1.01
C LYS A 20 -0.27 14.21 1.46
N ASP A 21 -0.50 14.16 2.76
CA ASP A 21 -1.84 14.14 3.36
C ASP A 21 -2.00 15.12 4.56
N PRO A 22 -1.57 16.38 4.44
CA PRO A 22 -1.51 17.32 5.57
C PRO A 22 -2.87 17.71 6.18
N LEU A 23 -3.99 17.54 5.45
CA LEU A 23 -5.35 17.73 5.98
C LEU A 23 -5.59 16.91 7.26
N CYS A 24 -4.97 15.73 7.38
CA CYS A 24 -5.10 14.90 8.57
C CYS A 24 -4.56 15.58 9.83
N ASP A 25 -3.54 16.43 9.72
CA ASP A 25 -3.05 17.22 10.85
C ASP A 25 -4.12 18.17 11.37
N TRP A 26 -4.87 18.80 10.45
CA TRP A 26 -5.97 19.69 10.80
C TRP A 26 -7.14 18.93 11.46
N PHE A 27 -7.50 17.74 10.95
CA PHE A 27 -8.51 16.90 11.60
C PHE A 27 -8.09 16.45 13.00
N GLU A 28 -6.82 16.07 13.22
CA GLU A 28 -6.33 15.69 14.55
C GLU A 28 -6.48 16.81 15.58
N ILE A 29 -6.29 18.07 15.19
CA ILE A 29 -6.50 19.22 16.07
C ILE A 29 -7.99 19.44 16.35
N HIS A 30 -8.87 19.21 15.37
CA HIS A 30 -10.30 19.47 15.49
C HIS A 30 -11.14 18.29 15.99
N LYS A 31 -10.55 17.12 16.23
CA LYS A 31 -11.27 15.89 16.63
C LYS A 31 -12.14 16.05 17.87
N ASP A 32 -11.71 16.88 18.83
CA ASP A 32 -12.40 17.06 20.11
C ASP A 32 -13.64 17.98 19.98
N HIS A 33 -13.84 18.64 18.83
CA HIS A 33 -14.99 19.51 18.57
C HIS A 33 -16.26 18.76 18.13
N SER A 34 -16.31 17.42 18.24
CA SER A 34 -17.47 16.55 17.94
C SER A 34 -18.02 16.56 16.50
N LEU A 35 -17.41 17.34 15.60
CA LEU A 35 -17.86 17.47 14.20
C LEU A 35 -17.20 16.46 13.25
N TYR A 36 -16.05 15.88 13.62
CA TYR A 36 -15.27 14.99 12.75
C TYR A 36 -14.97 13.69 13.49
N GLN A 37 -15.17 12.57 12.82
CA GLN A 37 -14.96 11.26 13.40
C GLN A 37 -13.72 10.60 12.80
N LYS A 38 -12.77 10.26 13.67
CA LYS A 38 -11.60 9.47 13.29
C LYS A 38 -12.02 8.04 12.99
N ASP A 39 -11.42 7.42 11.98
CA ASP A 39 -11.69 6.04 11.65
C ASP A 39 -11.16 5.11 12.75
N ASN A 40 -11.86 4.00 12.98
CA ASN A 40 -11.40 2.97 13.91
C ASN A 40 -10.04 2.41 13.45
N ASN A 41 -9.16 2.09 14.39
CA ASN A 41 -7.92 1.41 14.05
C ASN A 41 -8.25 0.05 13.42
N SER A 42 -7.65 -0.22 12.26
CA SER A 42 -7.73 -1.51 11.59
C SER A 42 -6.76 -2.52 12.24
N TYR A 43 -7.16 -3.79 12.24
CA TYR A 43 -6.31 -4.89 12.73
C TYR A 43 -4.95 -4.91 11.99
N TYR A 44 -4.99 -4.65 10.69
CA TYR A 44 -3.82 -4.53 9.83
C TYR A 44 -2.84 -3.46 10.30
N LYS A 45 -3.32 -2.27 10.66
CA LYS A 45 -2.45 -1.18 11.08
C LYS A 45 -1.72 -1.53 12.38
N GLU A 46 -2.43 -2.12 13.34
CA GLU A 46 -1.86 -2.58 14.60
C GLU A 46 -0.85 -3.73 14.38
N TYR A 47 -1.20 -4.68 13.52
CA TYR A 47 -0.31 -5.78 13.12
C TYR A 47 1.00 -5.27 12.51
N ILE A 48 0.94 -4.36 11.53
CA ILE A 48 2.13 -3.81 10.87
C ILE A 48 3.02 -3.01 11.84
N ILE A 49 2.44 -2.26 12.78
CA ILE A 49 3.20 -1.55 13.81
C ILE A 49 3.95 -2.56 14.68
N LYS A 50 3.26 -3.59 15.17
CA LYS A 50 3.84 -4.64 16.01
C LYS A 50 4.96 -5.39 15.27
N GLU A 51 4.73 -5.82 14.04
CA GLU A 51 5.74 -6.51 13.23
C GLU A 51 6.93 -5.61 12.90
N SER A 52 6.70 -4.32 12.64
CA SER A 52 7.77 -3.36 12.43
C SER A 52 8.63 -3.16 13.68
N GLU A 53 8.05 -3.16 14.87
CA GLU A 53 8.77 -3.06 16.13
C GLU A 53 9.58 -4.32 16.43
N ALA A 54 8.95 -5.49 16.26
CA ALA A 54 9.59 -6.79 16.41
C ALA A 54 10.78 -6.95 15.45
N TYR A 55 10.62 -6.53 14.19
CA TYR A 55 11.68 -6.51 13.19
C TYR A 55 12.89 -5.69 13.66
N LYS A 56 12.65 -4.44 14.10
CA LYS A 56 13.71 -3.55 14.58
C LYS A 56 14.42 -4.14 15.79
N GLU A 57 13.66 -4.61 16.78
CA GLU A 57 14.21 -5.18 18.00
C GLU A 57 15.10 -6.39 17.72
N LYS A 58 14.67 -7.28 16.81
CA LYS A 58 15.47 -8.43 16.38
C LYS A 58 16.83 -7.98 15.81
N VAL A 59 16.82 -7.03 14.86
CA VAL A 59 18.04 -6.49 14.26
C VAL A 59 18.95 -5.86 15.33
N PHE A 60 18.40 -5.09 16.27
CA PHE A 60 19.18 -4.47 17.34
C PHE A 60 19.80 -5.49 18.29
N ARG A 61 19.06 -6.55 18.67
CA ARG A 61 19.58 -7.63 19.51
C ARG A 61 20.70 -8.40 18.81
N GLU A 62 20.56 -8.67 17.51
CA GLU A 62 21.60 -9.31 16.69
C GLU A 62 22.86 -8.44 16.60
N ILE A 63 22.72 -7.14 16.30
CA ILE A 63 23.85 -6.18 16.28
C ILE A 63 24.54 -6.10 17.65
N LYS A 64 23.77 -6.00 18.74
CA LYS A 64 24.31 -5.98 20.11
C LYS A 64 25.12 -7.25 20.40
N GLY A 65 24.57 -8.42 20.09
CA GLY A 65 25.25 -9.71 20.25
C GLY A 65 26.56 -9.81 19.46
N LEU A 66 26.54 -9.43 18.18
CA LEU A 66 27.71 -9.48 17.31
C LEU A 66 28.79 -8.43 17.68
N SER A 67 28.38 -7.25 18.15
CA SER A 67 29.31 -6.18 18.56
C SER A 67 30.04 -6.48 19.86
N LYS A 68 29.46 -7.32 20.73
CA LYS A 68 29.92 -7.61 22.10
C LYS A 68 30.01 -6.36 23.00
N LEU A 69 29.32 -5.27 22.63
CA LEU A 69 29.26 -4.04 23.42
C LEU A 69 28.08 -4.09 24.39
N ASN A 70 28.31 -3.64 25.63
CA ASN A 70 27.24 -3.49 26.59
C ASN A 70 26.54 -2.13 26.41
N ILE A 71 25.54 -2.11 25.51
CA ILE A 71 24.74 -0.92 25.20
C ILE A 71 23.25 -1.18 25.41
N PRO A 72 22.45 -0.15 25.76
CA PRO A 72 20.99 -0.28 25.73
C PRO A 72 20.48 -0.35 24.28
N LEU A 73 19.28 -0.91 24.08
CA LEU A 73 18.62 -0.91 22.77
C LEU A 73 17.99 0.45 22.42
N ILE A 74 17.72 1.26 23.46
CA ILE A 74 17.18 2.62 23.34
C ILE A 74 18.10 3.56 24.11
N THR A 75 18.55 4.62 23.45
CA THR A 75 19.46 5.60 24.05
C THR A 75 18.75 6.94 24.22
N PRO A 76 18.54 7.41 25.46
CA PRO A 76 17.97 8.74 25.72
C PRO A 76 18.80 9.87 25.13
N GLU A 77 18.23 11.08 25.08
CA GLU A 77 18.86 12.24 24.46
C GLU A 77 20.23 12.58 25.05
N GLU A 78 20.29 12.81 26.37
CA GLU A 78 21.53 13.21 27.03
C GLU A 78 22.62 12.16 26.87
N ARG A 79 22.27 10.88 27.01
CA ARG A 79 23.20 9.79 26.79
C ARG A 79 23.67 9.70 25.34
N THR A 80 22.80 10.01 24.37
CA THR A 80 23.17 10.05 22.95
C THR A 80 24.21 11.14 22.71
N LYS A 81 24.03 12.35 23.28
CA LYS A 81 25.00 13.45 23.19
C LYS A 81 26.36 13.06 23.79
N GLU A 82 26.35 12.51 25.01
CA GLU A 82 27.57 12.04 25.69
C GLU A 82 28.34 11.03 24.84
N LEU A 83 27.66 10.02 24.30
CA LEU A 83 28.29 8.95 23.52
C LEU A 83 28.86 9.46 22.19
N ILE A 84 28.22 10.44 21.55
CA ILE A 84 28.75 11.08 20.34
C ILE A 84 30.02 11.87 20.69
N GLN A 85 29.98 12.66 21.77
CA GLN A 85 31.12 13.47 22.21
C GLN A 85 32.30 12.62 22.67
N SER A 86 32.04 11.44 23.26
CA SER A 86 33.07 10.49 23.67
C SER A 86 33.54 9.55 22.54
N ASP A 87 33.16 9.81 21.29
CA ASP A 87 33.50 9.00 20.11
C ASP A 87 33.13 7.51 20.24
N PHE A 88 32.00 7.20 20.89
CA PHE A 88 31.62 5.83 21.20
C PHE A 88 31.24 5.03 19.92
N PRO A 89 31.68 3.78 19.76
CA PRO A 89 31.63 3.08 18.47
C PRO A 89 30.22 2.69 17.97
N LEU A 90 29.23 2.59 18.85
CA LEU A 90 27.88 2.13 18.51
C LEU A 90 26.81 2.71 19.44
N ILE A 91 25.79 3.34 18.87
CA ILE A 91 24.61 3.83 19.58
C ILE A 91 23.36 3.29 18.86
N LEU A 92 22.43 2.71 19.62
CA LEU A 92 21.17 2.19 19.11
C LEU A 92 20.01 3.08 19.55
N GLN A 93 19.10 3.32 18.60
CA GLN A 93 17.97 4.25 18.73
C GLN A 93 18.36 5.55 19.43
N GLY A 94 19.39 6.22 18.91
CA GLY A 94 19.84 7.51 19.41
C GLY A 94 18.75 8.56 19.19
N LYS A 95 18.52 9.39 20.20
CA LYS A 95 17.51 10.47 20.19
C LYS A 95 18.21 11.81 20.36
N LEU A 96 17.82 12.82 19.59
CA LEU A 96 18.34 14.19 19.72
C LEU A 96 17.20 15.20 19.58
N LEU A 97 17.27 16.33 20.28
CA LEU A 97 16.38 17.47 20.05
C LEU A 97 17.01 18.40 19.02
N ASN A 98 16.33 18.64 17.91
CA ASN A 98 16.82 19.55 16.86
C ASN A 98 16.42 21.01 17.13
N LYS A 99 16.93 21.92 16.29
CA LYS A 99 16.64 23.37 16.36
C LYS A 99 15.17 23.74 16.14
N ASP A 100 14.40 22.86 15.50
CA ASP A 100 12.98 23.05 15.20
C ASP A 100 12.08 22.52 16.35
N ASN A 101 12.66 22.26 17.53
CA ASN A 101 11.98 21.69 18.69
C ASN A 101 11.37 20.29 18.44
N LEU A 102 11.99 19.51 17.55
CA LEU A 102 11.61 18.14 17.23
C LEU A 102 12.61 17.14 17.79
N TYR A 103 12.09 16.14 18.48
CA TYR A 103 12.83 14.93 18.79
C TYR A 103 12.98 14.08 17.52
N VAL A 104 14.22 14.02 17.04
CA VAL A 104 14.66 13.22 15.91
C VAL A 104 15.38 11.97 16.41
N THR A 105 15.24 10.86 15.69
CA THR A 105 15.86 9.59 16.05
C THR A 105 16.63 8.98 14.89
N CYS A 106 17.68 8.24 15.23
CA CYS A 106 18.40 7.38 14.30
C CYS A 106 18.49 5.98 14.89
N ASP A 107 18.10 4.96 14.11
CA ASP A 107 18.01 3.58 14.60
C ASP A 107 19.40 3.01 14.95
N ILE A 108 20.42 3.29 14.12
CA ILE A 108 21.80 2.82 14.33
C ILE A 108 22.78 3.94 13.98
N ILE A 109 23.63 4.31 14.93
CA ILE A 109 24.77 5.21 14.76
C ILE A 109 26.01 4.37 15.01
N ILE A 110 26.83 4.14 13.99
CA ILE A 110 27.92 3.15 14.05
C ILE A 110 29.18 3.67 13.38
N LYS A 111 30.34 3.46 14.01
CA LYS A 111 31.63 3.73 13.38
C LYS A 111 31.88 2.77 12.22
N TYR A 112 32.39 3.29 11.10
CA TYR A 112 32.63 2.51 9.88
C TYR A 112 33.51 1.27 10.14
N SER A 113 34.52 1.37 11.01
CA SER A 113 35.35 0.23 11.40
C SER A 113 34.58 -0.92 12.05
N LEU A 114 33.55 -0.63 12.86
CA LEU A 114 32.67 -1.64 13.43
C LEU A 114 31.64 -2.11 12.41
N PHE A 115 31.08 -1.20 11.61
CA PHE A 115 30.15 -1.54 10.53
C PHE A 115 30.74 -2.59 9.58
N ARG A 116 32.00 -2.44 9.16
CA ARG A 116 32.69 -3.41 8.29
C ARG A 116 32.89 -4.79 8.92
N LYS A 117 32.95 -4.88 10.25
CA LYS A 117 33.03 -6.16 10.96
C LYS A 117 31.67 -6.84 11.01
N LEU A 118 30.61 -6.08 11.27
CA LEU A 118 29.25 -6.61 11.41
C LEU A 118 28.59 -6.93 10.07
N PHE A 119 28.88 -6.13 9.05
CA PHE A 119 28.26 -6.21 7.72
C PHE A 119 29.32 -6.38 6.63
N SER A 120 30.16 -7.39 6.78
CA SER A 120 31.31 -7.65 5.90
C SER A 120 30.91 -8.03 4.47
N THR A 121 29.69 -8.54 4.27
CA THR A 121 29.14 -9.00 3.00
C THR A 121 28.55 -7.89 2.13
N ILE A 122 28.35 -6.67 2.67
CA ILE A 122 27.77 -5.57 1.90
C ILE A 122 28.80 -5.05 0.88
N THR A 123 28.47 -5.15 -0.40
CA THR A 123 29.39 -4.88 -1.53
C THR A 123 28.82 -3.94 -2.58
N ASN A 124 27.52 -3.61 -2.55
CA ASN A 124 26.89 -2.75 -3.56
C ASN A 124 27.42 -1.30 -3.61
N LEU A 125 28.19 -0.88 -2.60
CA LEU A 125 28.77 0.46 -2.49
C LEU A 125 30.29 0.40 -2.30
N PRO A 126 31.06 1.32 -2.93
CA PRO A 126 32.51 1.39 -2.77
C PRO A 126 32.89 2.09 -1.46
N PHE A 127 32.65 1.43 -0.31
CA PHE A 127 32.84 2.04 1.01
C PHE A 127 34.26 2.55 1.29
N HIS A 128 35.28 1.95 0.69
CA HIS A 128 36.67 2.40 0.81
C HIS A 128 36.91 3.80 0.20
N LEU A 129 36.08 4.23 -0.75
CA LEU A 129 36.09 5.59 -1.31
C LEU A 129 35.15 6.53 -0.57
N LEU A 130 34.14 5.98 0.11
CA LEU A 130 33.10 6.75 0.79
C LEU A 130 33.51 7.13 2.21
N CYS A 131 34.11 6.22 2.97
CA CYS A 131 34.25 6.35 4.42
C CYS A 131 35.70 6.18 4.87
N ARG A 132 36.14 7.04 5.79
CA ARG A 132 37.36 6.85 6.58
C ARG A 132 37.06 5.93 7.77
N LYS A 133 38.11 5.33 8.33
CA LYS A 133 38.01 4.28 9.37
C LYS A 133 37.19 4.70 10.60
N ASN A 134 37.26 5.99 10.97
CA ASN A 134 36.61 6.53 12.15
C ASN A 134 35.33 7.33 11.82
N ASP A 135 34.84 7.31 10.58
CA ASP A 135 33.60 8.01 10.25
C ASP A 135 32.41 7.32 10.92
N TYR A 136 31.45 8.11 11.40
CA TYR A 136 30.13 7.59 11.74
C TYR A 136 29.27 7.37 10.50
N LEU A 137 28.46 6.33 10.55
CA LEU A 137 27.37 6.05 9.62
C LEU A 137 26.05 6.12 10.38
N LEU A 138 25.06 6.76 9.76
CA LEU A 138 23.71 6.89 10.28
C LEU A 138 22.78 5.98 9.49
N ILE A 139 22.11 5.04 10.14
CA ILE A 139 21.30 4.02 9.47
C ILE A 139 19.92 3.97 10.10
N ASN A 140 18.88 4.13 9.28
CA ASN A 140 17.50 3.89 9.71
C ASN A 140 16.96 2.56 9.16
N LEU A 141 16.19 1.88 10.00
CA LEU A 141 15.49 0.66 9.67
C LEU A 141 14.06 0.98 9.21
N THR A 142 13.59 0.23 8.22
CA THR A 142 12.21 0.30 7.75
C THR A 142 11.65 -1.08 7.51
N TYR A 143 10.47 -1.36 8.05
CA TYR A 143 9.71 -2.56 7.74
C TYR A 143 8.95 -2.38 6.42
N ALA A 144 9.72 -2.21 5.35
CA ALA A 144 9.23 -2.01 3.99
C ALA A 144 10.22 -2.62 3.00
N SER A 145 9.72 -3.05 1.84
CA SER A 145 10.58 -3.44 0.73
C SER A 145 11.21 -2.20 0.08
N LEU A 146 12.52 -2.26 -0.18
CA LEU A 146 13.26 -1.19 -0.86
C LEU A 146 13.38 -1.50 -2.34
N HIS A 147 12.82 -0.64 -3.18
CA HIS A 147 12.94 -0.72 -4.63
C HIS A 147 14.11 0.16 -5.08
N PHE A 148 15.25 -0.47 -5.35
CA PHE A 148 16.46 0.21 -5.80
C PHE A 148 16.28 0.82 -7.19
N LYS A 149 16.90 1.99 -7.37
CA LYS A 149 17.05 2.66 -8.66
C LYS A 149 18.08 1.89 -9.51
N MET A 150 18.20 2.31 -10.78
CA MET A 150 19.08 1.66 -11.77
C MET A 150 20.56 1.59 -11.34
N ASP A 151 21.04 2.54 -10.53
CA ASP A 151 22.41 2.57 -10.04
C ASP A 151 22.67 1.63 -8.86
N LEU A 152 21.63 1.02 -8.29
CA LEU A 152 21.66 0.15 -7.12
C LEU A 152 22.26 0.80 -5.86
N LYS A 153 22.21 2.14 -5.77
CA LYS A 153 22.70 2.91 -4.62
C LYS A 153 21.57 3.47 -3.77
N ASP A 154 20.63 4.14 -4.40
CA ASP A 154 19.45 4.74 -3.76
C ASP A 154 18.17 4.01 -4.20
N VAL A 155 17.06 4.32 -3.54
CA VAL A 155 15.76 3.68 -3.73
C VAL A 155 14.70 4.69 -4.16
N ASN A 156 13.63 4.19 -4.77
CA ASN A 156 12.44 4.95 -5.10
C ASN A 156 11.77 5.49 -3.83
N ASN A 157 11.06 6.61 -3.97
CA ASN A 157 10.37 7.32 -2.90
C ASN A 157 8.96 6.74 -2.68
N ASP A 158 8.89 5.41 -2.48
CA ASP A 158 7.64 4.67 -2.33
C ASP A 158 7.21 4.59 -0.86
N GLY A 159 5.90 4.64 -0.57
CA GLY A 159 5.34 4.46 0.77
C GLY A 159 5.98 5.35 1.84
N LEU A 160 6.54 4.75 2.89
CA LEU A 160 7.17 5.46 4.01
C LEU A 160 8.61 5.94 3.75
N ILE A 161 9.20 5.61 2.60
CA ILE A 161 10.60 5.96 2.31
C ILE A 161 10.87 7.47 2.33
N PRO A 162 10.02 8.35 1.76
CA PRO A 162 10.22 9.80 1.86
C PRO A 162 10.29 10.29 3.32
N TYR A 163 9.40 9.77 4.18
CA TYR A 163 9.41 10.06 5.61
C TYR A 163 10.72 9.62 6.29
N LYS A 164 11.20 8.42 5.97
CA LYS A 164 12.48 7.89 6.50
C LYS A 164 13.68 8.72 6.05
N LYS A 165 13.69 9.18 4.79
CA LYS A 165 14.74 10.07 4.26
C LYS A 165 14.71 11.43 4.95
N CYS A 166 13.55 12.06 5.11
CA CYS A 166 13.42 13.33 5.84
C CYS A 166 13.84 13.18 7.33
N SER A 167 13.49 12.06 7.95
CA SER A 167 13.90 11.75 9.34
C SER A 167 15.41 11.62 9.48
N LEU A 168 16.08 10.93 8.55
CA LEU A 168 17.55 10.84 8.52
C LEU A 168 18.19 12.20 8.25
N TYR A 169 17.61 13.02 7.37
CA TYR A 169 18.10 14.37 7.10
C TYR A 169 18.08 15.23 8.37
N ALA A 170 16.93 15.27 9.06
CA ALA A 170 16.78 16.05 10.29
C ALA A 170 17.73 15.57 11.40
N PHE A 171 17.95 14.26 11.51
CA PHE A 171 18.92 13.70 12.45
C PHE A 171 20.37 14.04 12.07
N GLN A 172 20.74 13.93 10.79
CA GLN A 172 22.08 14.24 10.29
C GLN A 172 22.45 15.70 10.56
N GLU A 173 21.53 16.63 10.33
CA GLU A 173 21.79 18.06 10.60
C GLU A 173 22.06 18.28 12.09
N LYS A 174 21.28 17.67 12.98
CA LYS A 174 21.53 17.78 14.43
C LYS A 174 22.82 17.06 14.86
N PHE A 175 23.14 15.94 14.24
CA PHE A 175 24.39 15.22 14.47
C PHE A 175 25.60 16.06 14.04
N PHE A 176 25.51 16.74 12.91
CA PHE A 176 26.55 17.63 12.39
C PHE A 176 26.80 18.81 13.34
N GLU A 177 25.74 19.42 13.89
CA GLU A 177 25.87 20.49 14.90
C GLU A 177 26.67 20.03 16.14
N LEU A 178 26.56 18.75 16.53
CA LEU A 178 27.21 18.22 17.73
C LEU A 178 28.63 17.72 17.48
N SER A 179 28.87 17.08 16.33
CA SER A 179 30.13 16.41 16.02
C SER A 179 31.05 17.19 15.10
N GLY A 180 30.51 18.14 14.32
CA GLY A 180 31.21 18.79 13.21
C GLY A 180 31.36 17.89 11.96
N GLU A 181 30.80 16.67 11.97
CA GLU A 181 30.94 15.69 10.89
C GLU A 181 29.62 15.45 10.15
N LYS A 182 29.65 15.56 8.81
CA LYS A 182 28.48 15.27 7.97
C LYS A 182 28.51 13.82 7.50
N CYS A 183 27.93 12.94 8.32
CA CYS A 183 27.99 11.49 8.15
C CYS A 183 27.23 10.96 6.92
N HIS A 184 27.67 9.82 6.38
CA HIS A 184 26.87 9.12 5.38
C HIS A 184 25.63 8.47 5.99
N CYS A 185 24.50 8.61 5.30
CA CYS A 185 23.19 8.12 5.74
C CYS A 185 22.73 6.93 4.90
N PHE A 186 22.11 5.96 5.56
CA PHE A 186 21.68 4.72 4.92
C PHE A 186 20.30 4.26 5.39
N LEU A 187 19.64 3.47 4.55
CA LEU A 187 18.43 2.74 4.89
C LEU A 187 18.66 1.24 4.77
N MET A 188 18.15 0.50 5.75
CA MET A 188 17.99 -0.95 5.68
C MET A 188 16.51 -1.29 5.78
N GLY A 189 16.06 -2.20 4.92
CA GLY A 189 14.66 -2.55 4.75
C GLY A 189 14.38 -4.03 4.96
N LYS A 190 13.10 -4.40 4.84
CA LYS A 190 12.64 -5.79 4.97
C LYS A 190 13.14 -6.68 3.84
N ASP A 191 12.99 -6.23 2.60
CA ASP A 191 13.41 -6.96 1.39
C ASP A 191 13.90 -5.96 0.34
N TYR A 192 14.78 -6.38 -0.57
CA TYR A 192 15.37 -5.50 -1.59
C TYR A 192 15.03 -5.97 -3.00
N TYR A 193 14.61 -5.05 -3.86
CA TYR A 193 14.26 -5.36 -5.24
C TYR A 193 14.90 -4.38 -6.20
N TYR A 194 15.31 -4.87 -7.36
CA TYR A 194 15.49 -4.05 -8.56
C TYR A 194 14.50 -4.53 -9.62
N LYS A 195 13.60 -3.63 -10.05
CA LYS A 195 12.44 -3.99 -10.85
C LYS A 195 11.64 -5.11 -10.16
N LYS A 196 11.56 -6.30 -10.76
CA LYS A 196 10.87 -7.48 -10.21
C LYS A 196 11.83 -8.52 -9.60
N THR A 197 13.13 -8.24 -9.59
CA THR A 197 14.15 -9.17 -9.11
C THR A 197 14.47 -8.90 -7.65
N LEU A 198 14.35 -9.93 -6.81
CA LEU A 198 14.77 -9.89 -5.41
C LEU A 198 16.30 -9.88 -5.35
N LEU A 199 16.87 -8.92 -4.63
CA LEU A 199 18.32 -8.77 -4.45
C LEU A 199 18.79 -9.48 -3.17
N PRO A 200 20.05 -9.94 -3.09
CA PRO A 200 20.62 -10.52 -1.88
C PRO A 200 20.70 -9.50 -0.73
N LYS A 201 19.85 -9.64 0.30
CA LYS A 201 19.71 -8.64 1.36
C LYS A 201 21.05 -8.35 2.09
N LYS A 202 21.84 -9.39 2.36
CA LYS A 202 23.14 -9.31 3.05
C LYS A 202 24.23 -8.56 2.26
N GLU A 203 24.05 -8.37 0.95
CA GLU A 203 25.05 -7.75 0.07
C GLU A 203 24.75 -6.29 -0.26
N PHE A 204 23.57 -5.81 0.12
CA PHE A 204 23.06 -4.50 -0.29
C PHE A 204 22.71 -3.60 0.90
N ILE A 205 22.88 -2.30 0.70
CA ILE A 205 22.35 -1.25 1.57
C ILE A 205 22.00 -0.03 0.74
N CYS A 206 20.94 0.68 1.11
CA CYS A 206 20.55 1.90 0.42
C CYS A 206 21.33 3.09 0.97
N LYS A 207 22.14 3.75 0.14
CA LYS A 207 22.75 5.05 0.45
C LYS A 207 21.72 6.15 0.21
N VAL A 208 21.37 6.89 1.26
CA VAL A 208 20.47 8.03 1.14
C VAL A 208 21.24 9.26 0.71
N SER A 209 20.78 9.89 -0.35
CA SER A 209 21.23 11.23 -0.77
C SER A 209 20.10 12.22 -0.54
N PHE A 210 20.43 13.39 0.03
CA PHE A 210 19.47 14.45 0.31
C PHE A 210 19.51 15.48 -0.82
N ASP A 211 18.66 15.27 -1.83
CA ASP A 211 18.40 16.27 -2.86
C ASP A 211 17.58 17.44 -2.31
N GLU A 212 17.44 18.50 -3.11
CA GLU A 212 16.65 19.68 -2.73
C GLU A 212 15.18 19.33 -2.47
N ASN A 213 14.64 18.30 -3.11
CA ASN A 213 13.26 17.88 -2.89
C ASN A 213 13.05 17.35 -1.46
N ILE A 214 13.96 16.51 -0.94
CA ILE A 214 13.89 16.04 0.46
C ILE A 214 14.04 17.21 1.45
N LYS A 215 14.99 18.12 1.21
CA LYS A 215 15.20 19.29 2.07
C LYS A 215 13.97 20.20 2.10
N ASN A 216 13.44 20.55 0.94
CA ASN A 216 12.25 21.39 0.82
C ASN A 216 11.03 20.71 1.44
N THR A 217 10.86 19.39 1.24
CA THR A 217 9.77 18.64 1.87
C THR A 217 9.86 18.71 3.40
N TYR A 218 11.05 18.53 3.99
CA TYR A 218 11.25 18.69 5.43
C TYR A 218 10.93 20.11 5.90
N LEU A 219 11.49 21.13 5.26
CA LEU A 219 11.28 22.53 5.64
C LEU A 219 9.80 22.93 5.56
N ASN A 220 9.12 22.56 4.47
CA ASN A 220 7.71 22.87 4.29
C ASN A 220 6.84 22.10 5.30
N ALA A 221 7.20 20.86 5.67
CA ALA A 221 6.50 20.13 6.73
C ALA A 221 6.61 20.83 8.09
N VAL A 222 7.80 21.34 8.44
CA VAL A 222 8.01 22.12 9.68
C VAL A 222 7.18 23.40 9.65
N GLN A 223 7.21 24.14 8.53
CA GLN A 223 6.42 25.35 8.33
C GLN A 223 4.92 25.10 8.43
N TRP A 224 4.43 24.00 7.85
CA TRP A 224 3.04 23.59 7.95
C TRP A 224 2.61 23.40 9.40
N ILE A 225 3.37 22.63 10.19
CA ILE A 225 3.06 22.41 11.60
C ILE A 225 3.10 23.73 12.39
N GLN A 226 4.05 24.61 12.13
CA GLN A 226 4.11 25.92 12.77
C GLN A 226 2.90 26.80 12.41
N SER A 227 2.53 26.86 11.13
CA SER A 227 1.34 27.60 10.66
C SER A 227 0.07 27.05 11.28
N LEU A 228 -0.08 25.72 11.32
CA LEU A 228 -1.22 25.05 11.90
C LEU A 228 -1.36 25.38 13.40
N LYS A 229 -0.29 25.29 14.19
CA LYS A 229 -0.33 25.67 15.62
C LYS A 229 -0.81 27.10 15.85
N ASN A 230 -0.41 28.03 14.98
CA ASN A 230 -0.70 29.45 15.15
C ASN A 230 -2.08 29.85 14.58
N ASN A 231 -2.54 29.18 13.53
CA ASN A 231 -3.63 29.66 12.69
C ASN A 231 -4.79 28.68 12.50
N TYR A 232 -4.78 27.49 13.13
CA TYR A 232 -5.78 26.44 12.88
C TYR A 232 -7.23 26.92 13.02
N GLN A 233 -7.50 27.87 13.93
CA GLN A 233 -8.85 28.42 14.18
C GLN A 233 -9.39 29.26 13.00
N THR A 234 -8.50 29.80 12.17
CA THR A 234 -8.87 30.61 11.00
C THR A 234 -8.86 29.80 9.70
N MET A 235 -8.32 28.58 9.76
CA MET A 235 -8.26 27.65 8.64
C MET A 235 -9.60 26.96 8.45
N ASN A 236 -10.22 27.20 7.28
CA ASN A 236 -11.50 26.61 6.91
C ASN A 236 -11.31 25.58 5.79
N ILE A 237 -12.10 24.51 5.82
CA ILE A 237 -12.20 23.48 4.76
C ILE A 237 -13.42 23.69 3.85
N LEU A 238 -14.34 24.57 4.25
CA LEU A 238 -15.60 24.87 3.55
C LEU A 238 -15.90 26.37 3.56
N PRO A 239 -16.62 26.90 2.54
CA PRO A 239 -17.10 26.20 1.33
C PRO A 239 -15.97 25.77 0.39
N GLU A 240 -14.79 26.36 0.55
CA GLU A 240 -13.56 26.03 -0.14
C GLU A 240 -12.42 25.94 0.89
N PRO A 241 -11.47 25.00 0.76
CA PRO A 241 -10.31 24.98 1.63
C PRO A 241 -9.45 26.23 1.50
N SER A 242 -9.20 26.90 2.63
CA SER A 242 -8.44 28.15 2.73
C SER A 242 -6.95 28.02 2.40
N HIS A 243 -6.42 26.79 2.43
CA HIS A 243 -5.01 26.47 2.19
C HIS A 243 -4.92 25.22 1.32
N LEU A 244 -3.84 25.11 0.55
CA LEU A 244 -3.63 23.99 -0.36
C LEU A 244 -3.55 22.65 0.38
N GLU A 245 -2.95 22.66 1.57
CA GLU A 245 -2.80 21.53 2.48
C GLU A 245 -4.13 20.99 3.00
N LEU A 246 -5.19 21.79 2.96
CA LEU A 246 -6.52 21.41 3.46
C LEU A 246 -7.37 20.71 2.40
N TYR A 247 -6.88 20.57 1.16
CA TYR A 247 -7.54 19.74 0.16
C TYR A 247 -7.22 18.26 0.38
N PRO A 248 -8.23 17.37 0.50
CA PRO A 248 -8.00 15.94 0.72
C PRO A 248 -7.20 15.33 -0.42
N ASN A 249 -6.33 14.36 -0.12
CA ASN A 249 -5.62 13.56 -1.11
C ASN A 249 -6.25 12.16 -1.21
N MET A 250 -7.07 11.95 -2.23
CA MET A 250 -7.81 10.71 -2.45
C MET A 250 -6.96 9.57 -3.07
N ASN A 251 -5.68 9.84 -3.30
CA ASN A 251 -4.68 8.84 -3.69
C ASN A 251 -4.02 8.17 -2.47
N TYR A 252 -4.08 8.79 -1.28
CA TYR A 252 -3.49 8.25 -0.05
C TYR A 252 -4.57 7.65 0.87
N LYS A 253 -4.43 6.37 1.24
CA LYS A 253 -5.47 5.57 1.91
C LYS A 253 -5.06 5.03 3.29
N GLU A 254 -4.02 5.59 3.91
CA GLU A 254 -3.46 5.10 5.19
C GLU A 254 -3.36 6.22 6.24
N SER A 255 -4.43 6.99 6.40
CA SER A 255 -4.47 8.22 7.19
C SER A 255 -5.23 8.10 8.51
N GLY A 256 -6.22 7.19 8.61
CA GLY A 256 -7.15 7.10 9.73
C GLY A 256 -8.25 8.17 9.71
N TRP A 257 -8.40 8.87 8.58
CA TRP A 257 -9.40 9.90 8.32
C TRP A 257 -10.01 9.73 6.91
N GLU A 258 -9.97 8.51 6.37
CA GLU A 258 -10.50 8.15 5.06
C GLU A 258 -11.96 8.60 4.91
N ASN A 259 -12.81 8.33 5.90
CA ASN A 259 -14.24 8.66 5.81
C ASN A 259 -14.49 10.17 5.74
N GLU A 260 -13.85 10.96 6.60
CA GLU A 260 -13.98 12.42 6.59
C GLU A 260 -13.35 13.05 5.34
N LYS A 261 -12.23 12.49 4.84
CA LYS A 261 -11.64 12.90 3.56
C LYS A 261 -12.59 12.64 2.39
N ILE A 262 -13.23 11.48 2.33
CA ILE A 262 -14.21 11.15 1.27
C ILE A 262 -15.38 12.13 1.33
N LYS A 263 -15.97 12.36 2.51
CA LYS A 263 -17.07 13.33 2.70
C LYS A 263 -16.69 14.71 2.20
N LEU A 264 -15.50 15.21 2.57
CA LEU A 264 -15.02 16.50 2.12
C LEU A 264 -14.76 16.52 0.61
N ALA A 265 -14.09 15.49 0.09
CA ALA A 265 -13.74 15.38 -1.33
C ALA A 265 -14.99 15.39 -2.22
N ASP A 266 -16.02 14.62 -1.87
CA ASP A 266 -17.29 14.60 -2.59
C ASP A 266 -17.99 15.96 -2.53
N LYS A 267 -17.95 16.63 -1.36
CA LYS A 267 -18.58 17.93 -1.15
C LYS A 267 -17.94 19.06 -1.95
N ILE A 268 -16.61 19.12 -2.00
CA ILE A 268 -15.87 20.16 -2.74
C ILE A 268 -15.54 19.76 -4.18
N LYS A 269 -15.96 18.54 -4.60
CA LYS A 269 -15.64 17.96 -5.90
C LYS A 269 -14.13 17.94 -6.15
N GLU A 270 -13.41 17.36 -5.20
CA GLU A 270 -11.95 17.39 -5.18
C GLU A 270 -11.31 16.64 -6.35
N ILE A 271 -10.28 17.23 -6.95
CA ILE A 271 -9.71 16.80 -8.24
C ILE A 271 -9.08 15.40 -8.18
N THR A 272 -8.44 15.00 -7.08
CA THR A 272 -7.82 13.66 -6.94
C THR A 272 -8.84 12.53 -6.81
N LEU A 273 -10.15 12.82 -6.75
CA LEU A 273 -11.18 11.80 -6.99
C LEU A 273 -11.02 11.19 -8.38
N VAL A 274 -10.73 12.02 -9.40
CA VAL A 274 -10.60 11.61 -10.80
C VAL A 274 -9.42 10.65 -10.97
N TRP A 275 -9.67 9.53 -11.64
CA TRP A 275 -8.67 8.49 -11.84
C TRP A 275 -7.37 9.07 -12.40
N ASN A 276 -6.25 8.69 -11.76
CA ASN A 276 -4.91 8.99 -12.25
C ASN A 276 -4.59 10.50 -12.35
N ILE A 277 -5.19 11.33 -11.48
CA ILE A 277 -4.66 12.67 -11.17
C ILE A 277 -3.90 12.61 -9.84
N SER A 278 -2.62 12.92 -9.87
CA SER A 278 -1.74 12.88 -8.69
C SER A 278 -1.90 14.10 -7.78
N TYR A 279 -1.45 13.99 -6.53
CA TYR A 279 -1.40 15.13 -5.60
C TYR A 279 -0.65 16.34 -6.18
N ASP A 280 0.52 16.13 -6.80
CA ASP A 280 1.33 17.22 -7.36
C ASP A 280 0.70 17.86 -8.61
N GLU A 281 -0.08 17.09 -9.38
CA GLU A 281 -0.91 17.64 -10.46
C GLU A 281 -2.04 18.49 -9.88
N ARG A 282 -2.75 17.97 -8.88
CA ARG A 282 -3.82 18.70 -8.20
C ARG A 282 -3.32 20.02 -7.62
N CYS A 283 -2.18 20.02 -6.95
CA CYS A 283 -1.64 21.23 -6.35
C CYS A 283 -1.39 22.33 -7.39
N ARG A 284 -0.78 21.99 -8.52
CA ARG A 284 -0.57 22.93 -9.62
C ARG A 284 -1.87 23.45 -10.23
N LEU A 285 -2.89 22.60 -10.34
CA LEU A 285 -4.21 23.00 -10.84
C LEU A 285 -4.90 24.01 -9.90
N VAL A 286 -4.86 23.76 -8.58
CA VAL A 286 -5.42 24.69 -7.58
C VAL A 286 -4.70 26.04 -7.61
N GLU A 287 -3.39 26.05 -7.74
CA GLU A 287 -2.58 27.28 -7.90
C GLU A 287 -2.93 28.06 -9.17
N GLN A 288 -3.36 27.37 -10.23
CA GLN A 288 -3.89 27.97 -11.47
C GLN A 288 -5.36 28.41 -11.37
N GLY A 289 -5.99 28.22 -10.21
CA GLY A 289 -7.39 28.58 -9.96
C GLY A 289 -8.40 27.50 -10.34
N ILE A 290 -7.98 26.29 -10.71
CA ILE A 290 -8.85 25.15 -10.99
C ILE A 290 -8.97 24.32 -9.70
N LYS A 291 -10.12 24.41 -9.04
CA LYS A 291 -10.27 23.93 -7.65
C LYS A 291 -11.15 22.69 -7.49
N CYS A 292 -11.90 22.33 -8.52
CA CYS A 292 -12.82 21.20 -8.52
C CYS A 292 -12.76 20.43 -9.85
N TRP A 293 -13.15 19.15 -9.84
CA TRP A 293 -13.09 18.29 -11.02
C TRP A 293 -14.12 18.66 -12.10
N ASP A 294 -15.17 19.40 -11.76
CA ASP A 294 -16.19 19.84 -12.70
C ASP A 294 -15.94 21.24 -13.29
N ASP A 295 -14.80 21.88 -12.97
CA ASP A 295 -14.37 23.10 -13.64
C ASP A 295 -14.07 22.80 -15.13
N PRO A 296 -14.75 23.47 -16.09
CA PRO A 296 -14.53 23.26 -17.52
C PRO A 296 -13.07 23.48 -17.98
N LYS A 297 -12.29 24.28 -17.25
CA LYS A 297 -10.86 24.51 -17.56
C LYS A 297 -10.01 23.26 -17.32
N LEU A 298 -10.42 22.37 -16.41
CA LEU A 298 -9.65 21.17 -16.09
C LEU A 298 -9.36 20.32 -17.33
N LEU A 299 -10.34 20.16 -18.23
CA LEU A 299 -10.20 19.34 -19.44
C LEU A 299 -9.04 19.79 -20.33
N LYS A 300 -8.73 21.10 -20.35
CA LYS A 300 -7.62 21.67 -21.13
C LYS A 300 -6.25 21.44 -20.49
N GLU A 301 -6.21 21.29 -19.16
CA GLU A 301 -4.98 21.10 -18.38
C GLU A 301 -4.66 19.61 -18.12
N LEU A 302 -5.54 18.69 -18.50
CA LEU A 302 -5.26 17.26 -18.43
C LEU A 302 -4.05 16.90 -19.30
N LYS A 303 -3.12 16.12 -18.74
CA LYS A 303 -1.91 15.69 -19.44
C LYS A 303 -2.24 14.89 -20.69
N GLU A 304 -1.64 15.26 -21.82
CA GLU A 304 -1.73 14.53 -23.09
C GLU A 304 -1.13 13.13 -22.98
N THR A 305 -1.99 12.16 -22.69
CA THR A 305 -1.65 10.74 -22.51
C THR A 305 -2.80 9.87 -22.98
N LYS A 306 -2.55 8.56 -23.18
CA LYS A 306 -3.61 7.57 -23.45
C LYS A 306 -4.72 7.55 -22.38
N LYS A 307 -4.49 8.15 -21.21
CA LYS A 307 -5.43 8.21 -20.08
C LYS A 307 -6.33 9.43 -20.11
N LYS A 308 -5.94 10.49 -20.85
CA LYS A 308 -6.69 11.75 -20.93
C LYS A 308 -8.12 11.49 -21.37
N ASP A 309 -8.28 10.68 -22.41
CA ASP A 309 -9.57 10.30 -22.97
C ASP A 309 -10.50 9.76 -21.86
N ILE A 310 -10.03 8.75 -21.13
CA ILE A 310 -10.73 8.12 -20.01
C ILE A 310 -11.11 9.15 -18.93
N GLN A 311 -10.19 10.05 -18.57
CA GLN A 311 -10.41 11.09 -17.55
C GLN A 311 -11.50 12.07 -17.98
N GLU A 312 -11.48 12.54 -19.22
CA GLU A 312 -12.53 13.40 -19.78
C GLU A 312 -13.89 12.71 -19.74
N ARG A 313 -13.96 11.42 -20.11
CA ARG A 313 -15.22 10.66 -20.10
C ARG A 313 -15.72 10.48 -18.67
N MET A 314 -14.84 10.21 -17.70
CA MET A 314 -15.21 10.18 -16.29
C MET A 314 -15.80 11.50 -15.81
N ILE A 315 -15.17 12.63 -16.12
CA ILE A 315 -15.66 13.96 -15.74
C ILE A 315 -17.04 14.21 -16.36
N HIS A 316 -17.18 14.02 -17.67
CA HIS A 316 -18.45 14.21 -18.36
C HIS A 316 -19.56 13.29 -17.84
N MET A 317 -19.26 12.01 -17.59
CA MET A 317 -20.23 11.05 -17.06
C MET A 317 -20.73 11.46 -15.67
N ASN A 318 -19.89 12.08 -14.84
CA ASN A 318 -20.26 12.51 -13.49
C ASN A 318 -20.91 13.90 -13.43
N GLN A 319 -20.99 14.65 -14.53
CA GLN A 319 -21.71 15.93 -14.63
C GLN A 319 -23.20 15.78 -15.03
N GLN A 320 -23.64 14.56 -15.36
CA GLN A 320 -24.96 14.27 -15.92
C GLN A 320 -25.62 13.07 -15.22
N LYS A 321 -26.92 12.86 -15.47
CA LYS A 321 -27.73 11.79 -14.81
C LYS A 321 -28.41 10.81 -15.77
N ASP A 322 -28.41 11.09 -17.07
CA ASP A 322 -29.18 10.31 -18.06
C ASP A 322 -28.45 9.04 -18.52
N VAL A 323 -27.12 9.08 -18.57
CA VAL A 323 -26.25 7.97 -18.97
C VAL A 323 -25.67 7.33 -17.73
N LEU A 324 -26.05 6.09 -17.47
CA LEU A 324 -25.52 5.35 -16.33
C LEU A 324 -24.25 4.58 -16.67
N ILE A 325 -24.07 4.22 -17.94
CA ILE A 325 -22.90 3.49 -18.43
C ILE A 325 -22.54 3.92 -19.87
N HIS A 326 -21.24 4.17 -20.08
CA HIS A 326 -20.61 4.43 -21.37
C HIS A 326 -19.72 3.23 -21.76
N PRO A 327 -19.52 2.93 -23.05
CA PRO A 327 -20.24 3.46 -24.22
C PRO A 327 -21.72 3.07 -24.23
N ARG A 328 -22.54 3.74 -25.03
CA ARG A 328 -24.00 3.44 -25.04
C ARG A 328 -24.35 2.22 -25.90
N LYS A 329 -23.64 2.00 -27.02
CA LYS A 329 -23.98 0.97 -28.03
C LYS A 329 -22.75 0.37 -28.70
N ASN A 330 -21.85 1.21 -29.20
CA ASN A 330 -20.70 0.74 -29.98
C ASN A 330 -19.61 0.24 -29.04
N ILE A 331 -19.16 -1.00 -29.27
CA ILE A 331 -18.05 -1.62 -28.55
C ILE A 331 -17.08 -2.25 -29.56
N SER A 332 -15.81 -2.37 -29.20
CA SER A 332 -14.83 -3.09 -30.02
C SER A 332 -15.18 -4.57 -30.21
N ALA A 333 -14.66 -5.15 -31.29
CA ALA A 333 -14.74 -6.59 -31.53
C ALA A 333 -14.11 -7.41 -30.39
N GLY A 334 -13.08 -6.87 -29.72
CA GLY A 334 -12.43 -7.49 -28.58
C GLY A 334 -13.37 -7.63 -27.38
N LEU A 335 -14.05 -6.55 -26.98
CA LEU A 335 -15.07 -6.63 -25.92
C LEU A 335 -16.23 -7.53 -26.36
N SER A 336 -16.72 -7.36 -27.59
CA SER A 336 -17.82 -8.17 -28.13
C SER A 336 -17.51 -9.68 -28.06
N GLY A 337 -16.27 -10.09 -28.35
CA GLY A 337 -15.86 -11.49 -28.33
C GLY A 337 -15.77 -12.11 -26.92
N ILE A 338 -15.49 -11.33 -25.88
CA ILE A 338 -15.52 -11.85 -24.49
C ILE A 338 -16.92 -11.87 -23.89
N LEU A 339 -17.92 -11.28 -24.54
CA LEU A 339 -19.31 -11.32 -24.06
C LEU A 339 -20.06 -12.55 -24.59
N GLU A 340 -19.50 -13.31 -25.52
CA GLU A 340 -20.08 -14.57 -25.97
C GLU A 340 -20.25 -15.53 -24.80
N ARG A 341 -21.49 -15.97 -24.55
CA ARG A 341 -21.80 -16.85 -23.43
C ARG A 341 -21.44 -18.29 -23.77
N THR A 342 -20.72 -18.94 -22.86
CA THR A 342 -20.52 -20.40 -22.92
C THR A 342 -21.08 -21.07 -21.68
N THR A 343 -21.43 -22.35 -21.78
CA THR A 343 -21.91 -23.14 -20.64
C THR A 343 -20.83 -23.45 -19.60
N PHE A 344 -19.58 -23.08 -19.88
CA PHE A 344 -18.39 -23.34 -19.07
C PHE A 344 -17.75 -22.05 -18.55
N ASP A 345 -18.44 -20.93 -18.66
CA ASP A 345 -17.97 -19.66 -18.12
C ASP A 345 -17.98 -19.71 -16.58
N ILE A 346 -16.87 -19.27 -15.96
CA ILE A 346 -16.79 -19.08 -14.51
C ILE A 346 -16.32 -17.67 -14.16
N TYR A 347 -16.76 -17.16 -13.01
CA TYR A 347 -16.40 -15.84 -12.48
C TYR A 347 -15.64 -16.05 -11.19
N PHE A 348 -14.34 -15.75 -11.21
CA PHE A 348 -13.37 -16.30 -10.28
C PHE A 348 -12.67 -15.20 -9.49
N ASP A 349 -12.51 -15.46 -8.19
CA ASP A 349 -11.78 -14.60 -7.26
C ASP A 349 -10.98 -15.44 -6.25
N VAL A 350 -9.86 -14.87 -5.75
CA VAL A 350 -8.93 -15.58 -4.86
C VAL A 350 -8.70 -14.76 -3.59
N GLU A 351 -8.95 -15.40 -2.46
CA GLU A 351 -8.47 -14.89 -1.18
C GLU A 351 -7.13 -15.53 -0.82
N SER A 352 -6.12 -14.70 -0.65
CA SER A 352 -4.73 -15.12 -0.44
C SER A 352 -4.19 -14.69 0.92
N PHE A 353 -3.34 -15.52 1.51
CA PHE A 353 -2.58 -15.15 2.69
C PHE A 353 -1.46 -14.18 2.31
N LEU A 354 -1.49 -12.99 2.92
CA LEU A 354 -0.42 -12.04 2.78
C LEU A 354 0.83 -12.54 3.52
N SER A 355 1.96 -12.50 2.81
CA SER A 355 3.27 -12.77 3.40
C SER A 355 3.90 -11.45 3.83
N PHE A 356 3.90 -11.22 5.14
CA PHE A 356 4.59 -10.08 5.75
C PHE A 356 6.02 -10.43 6.17
N ASP A 357 6.33 -11.72 6.26
CA ASP A 357 7.62 -12.24 6.69
C ASP A 357 8.78 -11.76 5.78
N GLU A 358 9.98 -11.67 6.35
CA GLU A 358 11.20 -11.41 5.59
C GLU A 358 11.52 -12.60 4.69
N LYS A 359 11.80 -12.35 3.40
CA LYS A 359 12.21 -13.41 2.48
C LYS A 359 13.68 -13.79 2.67
N GLN A 360 14.47 -12.85 3.18
CA GLN A 360 15.89 -13.03 3.44
C GLN A 360 16.27 -12.35 4.77
N ASN A 361 17.15 -12.99 5.54
CA ASN A 361 17.69 -12.42 6.77
C ASN A 361 18.98 -11.62 6.46
N LEU A 362 19.25 -10.58 7.26
CA LEU A 362 20.44 -9.73 7.07
C LEU A 362 21.75 -10.40 7.53
N PHE A 363 21.67 -11.33 8.50
CA PHE A 363 22.81 -11.94 9.18
C PHE A 363 22.97 -13.44 8.87
N ASN A 364 21.89 -14.15 8.49
CA ASN A 364 21.90 -15.59 8.22
C ASN A 364 21.39 -15.91 6.80
N ASP A 365 21.88 -17.00 6.21
CA ASP A 365 21.34 -17.52 4.96
C ASP A 365 19.92 -18.06 5.17
N SER A 366 18.97 -17.62 4.35
CA SER A 366 17.53 -17.83 4.54
C SER A 366 17.11 -19.29 4.34
N ILE A 367 16.28 -19.80 5.25
CA ILE A 367 15.40 -20.95 4.99
C ILE A 367 14.15 -20.39 4.30
N PRO A 368 13.74 -20.89 3.11
CA PRO A 368 12.50 -20.45 2.48
C PRO A 368 11.31 -20.74 3.40
N LEU A 369 10.40 -19.78 3.56
CA LEU A 369 9.14 -20.00 4.29
C LEU A 369 8.27 -21.02 3.54
N GLU A 370 7.88 -22.09 4.24
CA GLU A 370 6.94 -23.12 3.75
C GLU A 370 5.47 -22.75 4.03
N GLU A 371 5.09 -21.48 3.91
CA GLU A 371 3.71 -21.04 4.21
C GLU A 371 2.82 -21.07 2.95
N PRO A 372 1.55 -21.52 3.05
CA PRO A 372 0.60 -21.41 1.95
C PRO A 372 0.35 -19.94 1.55
N VAL A 373 0.08 -19.71 0.27
CA VAL A 373 -0.24 -18.42 -0.34
C VAL A 373 -1.74 -18.30 -0.62
N LEU A 374 -2.38 -19.36 -1.09
CA LEU A 374 -3.80 -19.42 -1.45
C LEU A 374 -4.62 -19.87 -0.24
N GLY A 375 -5.65 -19.12 0.10
CA GLY A 375 -6.58 -19.42 1.19
C GLY A 375 -7.91 -19.96 0.69
N ILE A 376 -8.52 -19.27 -0.27
CA ILE A 376 -9.82 -19.62 -0.87
C ILE A 376 -9.75 -19.41 -2.38
N LEU A 377 -10.19 -20.42 -3.14
CA LEU A 377 -10.46 -20.32 -4.57
C LEU A 377 -11.97 -20.33 -4.76
N GLY A 378 -12.58 -19.18 -5.01
CA GLY A 378 -14.03 -19.04 -5.17
C GLY A 378 -14.41 -18.76 -6.61
N PHE A 379 -15.59 -19.27 -7.02
CA PHE A 379 -16.15 -18.93 -8.32
C PHE A 379 -17.65 -19.14 -8.40
N ILE A 380 -18.28 -18.45 -9.35
CA ILE A 380 -19.64 -18.74 -9.79
C ILE A 380 -19.62 -19.52 -11.10
N HIS A 381 -20.44 -20.57 -11.16
CA HIS A 381 -20.76 -21.32 -12.38
C HIS A 381 -22.27 -21.60 -12.39
N GLN A 382 -22.97 -21.23 -13.48
CA GLN A 382 -24.41 -21.43 -13.64
C GLN A 382 -25.22 -20.96 -12.41
N ASP A 383 -25.04 -19.70 -12.01
CA ASP A 383 -25.71 -19.06 -10.86
C ASP A 383 -25.40 -19.67 -9.48
N ASN A 384 -24.52 -20.68 -9.40
CA ASN A 384 -24.14 -21.33 -8.16
C ASN A 384 -22.72 -20.92 -7.76
N PHE A 385 -22.54 -20.57 -6.48
CA PHE A 385 -21.22 -20.31 -5.91
C PHE A 385 -20.56 -21.59 -5.42
N TYR A 386 -19.29 -21.74 -5.77
CA TYR A 386 -18.41 -22.84 -5.37
C TYR A 386 -17.14 -22.27 -4.75
N GLU A 387 -16.60 -22.96 -3.74
CA GLU A 387 -15.32 -22.58 -3.15
C GLU A 387 -14.45 -23.78 -2.78
N PHE A 388 -13.14 -23.54 -2.79
CA PHE A 388 -12.14 -24.43 -2.22
C PHE A 388 -11.30 -23.70 -1.17
N THR A 389 -11.73 -23.79 0.08
CA THR A 389 -11.07 -23.20 1.25
C THR A 389 -10.07 -24.17 1.87
N ILE A 390 -8.87 -23.66 2.18
CA ILE A 390 -7.82 -24.38 2.89
C ILE A 390 -8.32 -24.86 4.27
N GLN A 391 -8.02 -26.10 4.66
CA GLN A 391 -8.41 -26.63 5.98
C GLN A 391 -7.28 -26.61 7.02
N LYS A 392 -6.04 -26.45 6.59
CA LYS A 392 -4.82 -26.41 7.42
C LYS A 392 -3.84 -25.41 6.83
N PHE A 393 -3.14 -24.64 7.66
CA PHE A 393 -2.15 -23.66 7.18
C PHE A 393 -0.85 -24.34 6.70
N THR A 394 -0.91 -25.15 5.64
CA THR A 394 0.22 -25.90 5.10
C THR A 394 0.25 -25.89 3.57
N LYS A 395 1.45 -26.04 2.99
CA LYS A 395 1.63 -26.17 1.53
C LYS A 395 0.96 -27.39 0.91
N GLU A 396 0.87 -28.48 1.67
CA GLU A 396 0.16 -29.69 1.26
C GLU A 396 -1.33 -29.41 1.06
N GLU A 397 -1.96 -28.69 2.00
CA GLU A 397 -3.37 -28.38 1.87
C GLU A 397 -3.64 -27.34 0.78
N GLU A 398 -2.73 -26.38 0.56
CA GLU A 398 -2.76 -25.51 -0.63
C GLU A 398 -2.73 -26.33 -1.93
N GLN A 399 -1.89 -27.36 -2.01
CA GLN A 399 -1.85 -28.26 -3.17
C GLN A 399 -3.19 -29.00 -3.33
N ASN A 400 -3.78 -29.47 -2.23
CA ASN A 400 -5.08 -30.17 -2.24
C ASN A 400 -6.21 -29.27 -2.77
N ILE A 401 -6.28 -28.00 -2.37
CA ILE A 401 -7.32 -27.09 -2.86
C ILE A 401 -7.16 -26.79 -4.34
N VAL A 402 -5.92 -26.65 -4.82
CA VAL A 402 -5.61 -26.44 -6.25
C VAL A 402 -5.97 -27.68 -7.07
N GLN A 403 -5.68 -28.89 -6.58
CA GLN A 403 -6.03 -30.13 -7.26
C GLN A 403 -7.55 -30.27 -7.40
N ARG A 404 -8.30 -30.05 -6.31
CA ARG A 404 -9.77 -30.12 -6.34
C ARG A 404 -10.38 -29.09 -7.29
N PHE A 405 -9.80 -27.89 -7.36
CA PHE A 405 -10.20 -26.87 -8.32
C PHE A 405 -9.97 -27.35 -9.77
N ALA A 406 -8.79 -27.86 -10.08
CA ALA A 406 -8.50 -28.41 -11.41
C ALA A 406 -9.43 -29.57 -11.79
N ASP A 407 -9.68 -30.51 -10.86
CA ASP A 407 -10.57 -31.65 -11.07
C ASP A 407 -12.01 -31.20 -11.36
N TYR A 408 -12.49 -30.16 -10.66
CA TYR A 408 -13.78 -29.57 -10.92
C TYR A 408 -13.86 -29.00 -12.33
N LEU A 409 -12.83 -28.24 -12.77
CA LEU A 409 -12.78 -27.67 -14.11
C LEU A 409 -12.77 -28.77 -15.20
N TRP A 410 -12.05 -29.87 -14.99
CA TRP A 410 -12.09 -31.04 -15.87
C TRP A 410 -13.48 -31.65 -15.97
N LYS A 411 -14.13 -31.88 -14.82
CA LYS A 411 -15.48 -32.43 -14.74
C LYS A 411 -16.48 -31.52 -15.45
N MET A 412 -16.37 -30.21 -15.25
CA MET A 412 -17.26 -29.21 -15.83
C MET A 412 -17.12 -29.12 -17.35
N SER A 413 -15.89 -29.12 -17.87
CA SER A 413 -15.61 -28.98 -19.32
C SER A 413 -15.79 -30.27 -20.13
N ASN A 414 -16.09 -31.40 -19.46
CA ASN A 414 -15.99 -32.75 -20.02
C ASN A 414 -14.62 -33.02 -20.70
N GLY A 415 -13.58 -32.28 -20.29
CA GLY A 415 -12.22 -32.38 -20.79
C GLY A 415 -11.96 -32.09 -22.26
N ILE A 416 -12.93 -31.53 -22.99
CA ILE A 416 -12.84 -31.34 -24.45
C ILE A 416 -13.02 -29.86 -24.85
N LYS A 417 -13.56 -29.02 -23.97
CA LYS A 417 -13.93 -27.64 -24.30
C LYS A 417 -13.16 -26.62 -23.48
N GLY A 418 -12.83 -25.50 -24.13
CA GLY A 418 -12.20 -24.34 -23.49
C GLY A 418 -13.11 -23.68 -22.47
N ILE A 419 -12.55 -23.33 -21.31
CA ILE A 419 -13.22 -22.64 -20.21
C ILE A 419 -12.88 -21.15 -20.26
N ASN A 420 -13.87 -20.26 -20.15
CA ASN A 420 -13.61 -18.85 -19.91
C ASN A 420 -13.62 -18.58 -18.40
N ILE A 421 -12.52 -18.04 -17.88
CA ILE A 421 -12.38 -17.67 -16.47
C ILE A 421 -12.32 -16.15 -16.42
N TYR A 422 -13.44 -15.52 -16.07
CA TYR A 422 -13.54 -14.09 -15.87
C TYR A 422 -13.00 -13.74 -14.49
N HIS A 423 -12.17 -12.69 -14.41
CA HIS A 423 -11.62 -12.18 -13.16
C HIS A 423 -11.44 -10.64 -13.22
N TRP A 424 -11.16 -10.01 -12.09
CA TRP A 424 -11.00 -8.56 -11.99
C TRP A 424 -9.61 -8.13 -11.54
N GLY A 425 -8.78 -7.72 -12.50
CA GLY A 425 -7.46 -7.15 -12.24
C GLY A 425 -6.31 -8.14 -12.48
N HIS A 426 -5.12 -7.82 -11.96
CA HIS A 426 -3.91 -8.58 -12.26
C HIS A 426 -3.56 -9.64 -11.21
N ALA A 427 -4.26 -9.68 -10.08
CA ALA A 427 -3.91 -10.58 -8.97
C ALA A 427 -4.10 -12.04 -9.38
N GLU A 428 -5.24 -12.39 -9.98
CA GLU A 428 -5.58 -13.76 -10.39
C GLU A 428 -4.61 -14.28 -11.44
N TYR A 429 -4.17 -13.44 -12.38
CA TYR A 429 -3.12 -13.80 -13.33
C TYR A 429 -1.83 -14.24 -12.61
N ASN A 430 -1.43 -13.51 -11.57
CA ASN A 430 -0.24 -13.88 -10.79
C ASN A 430 -0.47 -15.17 -9.98
N TYR A 431 -1.68 -15.41 -9.47
CA TYR A 431 -2.02 -16.65 -8.78
C TYR A 431 -2.01 -17.86 -9.71
N PHE A 432 -2.57 -17.75 -10.92
CA PHE A 432 -2.48 -18.83 -11.92
C PHE A 432 -1.03 -19.13 -12.30
N ARG A 433 -0.20 -18.09 -12.54
CA ARG A 433 1.24 -18.31 -12.78
C ARG A 433 1.92 -19.00 -11.60
N TYR A 434 1.64 -18.54 -10.38
CA TYR A 434 2.14 -19.17 -9.15
C TYR A 434 1.74 -20.65 -9.05
N ILE A 435 0.47 -20.98 -9.34
CA ILE A 435 -0.05 -22.36 -9.33
C ILE A 435 0.75 -23.23 -10.31
N HIS A 436 0.96 -22.78 -11.56
CA HIS A 436 1.70 -23.57 -12.56
C HIS A 436 3.19 -23.72 -12.22
N GLU A 437 3.82 -22.69 -11.66
CA GLU A 437 5.23 -22.73 -11.23
C GLU A 437 5.41 -23.64 -10.02
N LYS A 438 4.48 -23.59 -9.05
CA LYS A 438 4.60 -24.31 -7.77
C LYS A 438 4.10 -25.75 -7.85
N TYR A 439 3.08 -26.02 -8.65
CA TYR A 439 2.40 -27.32 -8.75
C TYR A 439 2.35 -27.84 -10.21
N PRO A 440 3.50 -28.05 -10.88
CA PRO A 440 3.57 -28.37 -12.32
C PRO A 440 2.95 -29.73 -12.69
N THR A 441 2.73 -30.60 -11.71
CA THR A 441 2.08 -31.91 -11.86
C THR A 441 0.57 -31.80 -11.98
N ILE A 442 -0.04 -30.74 -11.45
CA ILE A 442 -1.49 -30.51 -11.54
C ILE A 442 -1.80 -29.96 -12.94
N LYS A 443 -2.64 -30.67 -13.70
CA LYS A 443 -3.04 -30.27 -15.05
C LYS A 443 -4.41 -29.63 -15.04
N PHE A 444 -4.55 -28.53 -15.76
CA PHE A 444 -5.81 -27.84 -15.99
C PHE A 444 -6.33 -28.17 -17.40
N PRO A 445 -7.66 -28.16 -17.61
CA PRO A 445 -8.22 -28.17 -18.97
C PRO A 445 -7.80 -26.92 -19.74
N GLU A 446 -8.10 -26.84 -21.04
CA GLU A 446 -7.89 -25.61 -21.79
C GLU A 446 -8.75 -24.47 -21.21
N TYR A 447 -8.15 -23.32 -20.92
CA TYR A 447 -8.86 -22.16 -20.40
C TYR A 447 -8.31 -20.85 -20.95
N LYS A 448 -9.17 -19.83 -20.93
CA LYS A 448 -8.84 -18.43 -21.23
C LYS A 448 -9.09 -17.59 -19.97
N LEU A 449 -8.04 -16.96 -19.45
CA LEU A 449 -8.17 -15.95 -18.39
C LEU A 449 -8.60 -14.62 -19.02
N ILE A 450 -9.75 -14.10 -18.60
CA ILE A 450 -10.35 -12.87 -19.10
C ILE A 450 -10.36 -11.83 -17.98
N ASN A 451 -9.42 -10.90 -18.04
CA ASN A 451 -9.38 -9.77 -17.12
C ASN A 451 -10.40 -8.70 -17.54
N VAL A 452 -11.56 -8.65 -16.87
CA VAL A 452 -12.65 -7.72 -17.19
C VAL A 452 -12.21 -6.25 -17.03
N LEU A 453 -11.34 -5.97 -16.05
CA LEU A 453 -10.81 -4.62 -15.80
C LEU A 453 -10.05 -4.04 -17.00
N ASP A 454 -9.33 -4.88 -17.77
CA ASP A 454 -8.59 -4.39 -18.93
C ASP A 454 -9.56 -3.86 -20.00
N TYR A 455 -10.71 -4.51 -20.20
CA TYR A 455 -11.74 -4.05 -21.12
C TYR A 455 -12.42 -2.75 -20.63
N PHE A 456 -12.61 -2.58 -19.32
CA PHE A 456 -13.09 -1.31 -18.76
C PHE A 456 -12.14 -0.14 -19.09
N ARG A 457 -10.84 -0.40 -19.15
CA ARG A 457 -9.83 0.63 -19.48
C ARG A 457 -9.62 0.82 -20.97
N MET A 458 -9.65 -0.26 -21.75
CA MET A 458 -9.39 -0.24 -23.20
C MET A 458 -10.60 0.28 -23.99
N GLU A 459 -11.83 -0.04 -23.58
CA GLU A 459 -13.09 0.40 -24.21
C GLU A 459 -13.68 1.68 -23.57
N PRO A 460 -12.90 2.38 -22.73
CA PRO A 460 -13.43 3.21 -21.62
C PRO A 460 -14.87 2.88 -21.16
N ILE A 461 -15.08 1.74 -20.51
CA ILE A 461 -16.37 1.46 -19.86
C ILE A 461 -16.48 2.30 -18.59
N ILE A 462 -17.26 3.37 -18.63
CA ILE A 462 -17.41 4.32 -17.51
C ILE A 462 -18.81 4.19 -16.93
N VAL A 463 -18.89 3.96 -15.61
CA VAL A 463 -20.14 3.98 -14.85
C VAL A 463 -20.32 5.35 -14.22
N GLN A 464 -21.56 5.86 -14.22
CA GLN A 464 -21.89 7.14 -13.60
C GLN A 464 -21.79 7.05 -12.07
N GLY A 465 -21.23 8.08 -11.43
CA GLY A 465 -21.05 8.15 -9.98
C GLY A 465 -19.72 7.58 -9.48
N VAL A 466 -18.78 7.22 -10.37
CA VAL A 466 -17.49 6.65 -9.98
C VAL A 466 -16.34 7.21 -10.81
N PHE A 467 -15.20 7.40 -10.14
CA PHE A 467 -13.96 7.92 -10.72
C PHE A 467 -12.79 6.92 -10.61
N LYS A 468 -13.05 5.66 -10.28
CA LYS A 468 -12.04 4.61 -10.04
C LYS A 468 -12.54 3.28 -10.60
N PHE A 469 -11.61 2.43 -11.03
CA PHE A 469 -11.90 1.12 -11.63
C PHE A 469 -11.72 -0.07 -10.66
N GLY A 470 -11.81 0.13 -9.35
CA GLY A 470 -11.81 -1.01 -8.41
C GLY A 470 -13.14 -1.77 -8.51
N LEU A 471 -13.14 -3.09 -8.36
CA LEU A 471 -14.38 -3.91 -8.41
C LEU A 471 -15.43 -3.36 -7.44
N LYS A 472 -15.04 -3.12 -6.18
CA LYS A 472 -15.89 -2.49 -5.16
C LYS A 472 -16.43 -1.12 -5.55
N SER A 473 -15.63 -0.30 -6.22
CA SER A 473 -16.06 1.04 -6.67
C SER A 473 -17.07 0.95 -7.82
N ILE A 474 -16.80 0.12 -8.83
CA ILE A 474 -17.69 -0.09 -9.96
C ILE A 474 -18.99 -0.76 -9.51
N GLY A 475 -18.90 -1.84 -8.73
CA GLY A 475 -20.05 -2.58 -8.22
C GLY A 475 -20.98 -1.72 -7.37
N LYS A 476 -20.46 -0.94 -6.41
CA LYS A 476 -21.28 -0.02 -5.61
C LYS A 476 -21.98 1.04 -6.47
N ALA A 477 -21.32 1.54 -7.51
CA ALA A 477 -21.93 2.51 -8.43
C ALA A 477 -23.02 1.86 -9.30
N LEU A 478 -22.81 0.64 -9.80
CA LEU A 478 -23.82 -0.11 -10.54
C LEU A 478 -25.03 -0.44 -9.67
N TYR A 479 -24.81 -0.87 -8.43
CA TYR A 479 -25.87 -1.17 -7.45
C TYR A 479 -26.69 0.09 -7.13
N LYS A 480 -26.02 1.22 -6.83
CA LYS A 480 -26.68 2.52 -6.59
C LYS A 480 -27.54 2.99 -7.78
N ASN A 481 -27.14 2.61 -8.99
CA ASN A 481 -27.86 2.91 -10.23
C ASN A 481 -28.89 1.83 -10.61
N ASN A 482 -29.16 0.85 -9.72
CA ASN A 482 -30.07 -0.28 -9.93
C ASN A 482 -29.77 -1.11 -11.19
N LEU A 483 -28.48 -1.21 -11.57
CA LEU A 483 -28.03 -1.99 -12.72
C LEU A 483 -27.61 -3.41 -12.35
N ILE A 484 -27.30 -3.64 -11.09
CA ILE A 484 -26.98 -4.95 -10.50
C ILE A 484 -27.67 -5.06 -9.15
N GLN A 485 -27.76 -6.26 -8.59
CA GLN A 485 -28.54 -6.55 -7.36
C GLN A 485 -27.65 -6.74 -6.13
N THR A 486 -26.37 -7.07 -6.32
CA THR A 486 -25.46 -7.39 -5.23
C THR A 486 -24.52 -6.22 -4.90
N THR A 487 -24.25 -6.00 -3.61
CA THR A 487 -23.23 -5.06 -3.11
C THR A 487 -22.67 -5.56 -1.76
N TRP A 488 -21.51 -5.02 -1.39
CA TRP A 488 -20.89 -5.16 -0.07
C TRP A 488 -21.60 -4.32 1.00
N GLU A 489 -21.48 -4.77 2.25
CA GLU A 489 -21.89 -3.98 3.42
C GLU A 489 -20.87 -2.84 3.70
N GLU A 490 -21.24 -1.90 4.58
CA GLU A 490 -20.43 -0.69 4.81
C GLU A 490 -19.08 -0.97 5.50
N ASN A 491 -18.95 -2.07 6.25
CA ASN A 491 -17.79 -2.35 7.13
C ASN A 491 -16.80 -3.41 6.61
N ASP A 492 -16.88 -3.82 5.35
CA ASP A 492 -16.00 -4.89 4.85
C ASP A 492 -14.56 -4.41 4.58
N ASN A 493 -13.64 -4.72 5.50
CA ASN A 493 -12.20 -4.52 5.34
C ASN A 493 -11.50 -5.86 5.07
N GLY A 494 -11.44 -6.29 3.80
CA GLY A 494 -10.89 -7.59 3.40
C GLY A 494 -9.45 -7.84 3.90
N LEU A 495 -8.64 -6.80 4.09
CA LEU A 495 -7.26 -6.92 4.57
C LEU A 495 -7.18 -7.37 6.04
N ASP A 496 -8.04 -6.81 6.89
CA ASP A 496 -8.14 -7.22 8.30
C ASP A 496 -8.67 -8.64 8.40
N SER A 497 -9.69 -8.97 7.59
CA SER A 497 -10.26 -10.30 7.53
C SER A 497 -9.21 -11.35 7.12
N MET A 498 -8.37 -11.08 6.11
CA MET A 498 -7.30 -11.99 5.70
C MET A 498 -6.23 -12.22 6.78
N LEU A 499 -5.89 -11.20 7.54
CA LEU A 499 -4.94 -11.33 8.64
C LEU A 499 -5.53 -12.19 9.77
N GLN A 500 -6.78 -11.93 10.16
CA GLN A 500 -7.48 -12.75 11.14
C GLN A 500 -7.63 -14.20 10.65
N PHE A 501 -7.87 -14.41 9.36
CA PHE A 501 -7.92 -15.74 8.75
C PHE A 501 -6.61 -16.48 8.93
N LYS A 502 -5.48 -15.83 8.64
CA LYS A 502 -4.15 -16.41 8.83
C LYS A 502 -3.93 -16.84 10.28
N ASP A 503 -4.31 -16.00 11.25
CA ASP A 503 -4.17 -16.30 12.67
C ASP A 503 -5.07 -17.45 13.13
N ILE A 504 -6.33 -17.49 12.67
CA ILE A 504 -7.25 -18.61 12.92
C ILE A 504 -6.66 -19.91 12.34
N CYS A 505 -6.15 -19.89 11.11
CA CYS A 505 -5.54 -21.04 10.45
C CYS A 505 -4.28 -21.52 11.18
N ARG A 506 -3.43 -20.62 11.69
CA ARG A 506 -2.23 -20.95 12.47
C ARG A 506 -2.55 -21.51 13.86
N ALA A 507 -3.55 -20.96 14.55
CA ALA A 507 -3.97 -21.39 15.87
C ALA A 507 -4.81 -22.68 15.87
N HIS A 508 -5.22 -23.14 14.69
CA HIS A 508 -6.13 -24.25 14.51
C HIS A 508 -5.49 -25.59 14.91
N THR A 509 -5.78 -26.04 16.13
CA THR A 509 -5.27 -27.27 16.74
C THR A 509 -6.37 -28.29 17.05
N LYS A 510 -7.63 -28.01 16.69
CA LYS A 510 -8.83 -28.77 17.11
C LYS A 510 -9.52 -29.48 15.93
N ASN A 511 -10.25 -30.56 16.20
CA ASN A 511 -11.05 -31.35 15.24
C ASN A 511 -12.30 -30.62 14.66
N ILE A 512 -12.37 -29.29 14.70
CA ILE A 512 -13.53 -28.53 14.20
C ILE A 512 -13.20 -28.08 12.76
N PRO A 513 -14.01 -28.35 11.73
CA PRO A 513 -13.74 -27.83 10.39
C PRO A 513 -13.57 -26.30 10.39
N LEU A 514 -12.55 -25.77 9.70
CA LEU A 514 -12.25 -24.33 9.66
C LEU A 514 -13.48 -23.50 9.22
N LYS A 515 -14.30 -24.04 8.33
CA LYS A 515 -15.55 -23.42 7.86
C LYS A 515 -16.59 -23.11 8.95
N ARG A 516 -16.45 -23.68 10.15
CA ARG A 516 -17.35 -23.40 11.30
C ARG A 516 -16.92 -22.17 12.11
N HIS A 517 -15.74 -21.60 11.85
CA HIS A 517 -15.31 -20.35 12.46
C HIS A 517 -16.04 -19.18 11.80
N LEU A 518 -16.68 -18.31 12.59
CA LEU A 518 -17.49 -17.20 12.10
C LEU A 518 -16.70 -16.30 11.14
N GLY A 519 -15.48 -15.90 11.51
CA GLY A 519 -14.63 -15.06 10.65
C GLY A 519 -14.26 -15.71 9.32
N ILE A 520 -14.18 -17.04 9.24
CA ILE A 520 -13.93 -17.74 7.95
C ILE A 520 -15.18 -17.73 7.09
N LYS A 521 -16.36 -17.86 7.69
CA LYS A 521 -17.64 -17.77 6.98
C LYS A 521 -17.85 -16.38 6.38
N GLU A 522 -17.51 -15.32 7.11
CA GLU A 522 -17.58 -13.93 6.63
C GLU A 522 -16.66 -13.71 5.43
N ILE A 523 -15.46 -14.29 5.45
CA ILE A 523 -14.52 -14.20 4.32
C ILE A 523 -15.01 -14.97 3.09
N ILE A 524 -15.54 -16.18 3.28
CA ILE A 524 -16.14 -16.95 2.19
C ILE A 524 -17.32 -16.15 1.59
N ASP A 525 -18.10 -15.48 2.42
CA ASP A 525 -19.21 -14.64 1.94
C ASP A 525 -18.73 -13.38 1.21
N TYR A 526 -17.65 -12.76 1.68
CA TYR A 526 -17.01 -11.63 0.98
C TYR A 526 -16.51 -12.05 -0.41
N ASN A 527 -15.78 -13.17 -0.50
CA ASN A 527 -15.31 -13.73 -1.77
C ASN A 527 -16.48 -14.15 -2.69
N ARG A 528 -17.59 -14.66 -2.13
CA ARG A 528 -18.84 -14.89 -2.86
C ARG A 528 -19.40 -13.60 -3.44
N ILE A 529 -19.46 -12.52 -2.67
CA ILE A 529 -19.93 -11.21 -3.12
C ILE A 529 -19.04 -10.70 -4.26
N ASP A 530 -17.71 -10.84 -4.16
CA ASP A 530 -16.78 -10.43 -5.22
C ASP A 530 -17.04 -11.22 -6.53
N CYS A 531 -17.21 -12.54 -6.44
CA CYS A 531 -17.59 -13.37 -7.59
C CYS A 531 -18.97 -12.99 -8.16
N GLN A 532 -19.95 -12.73 -7.29
CA GLN A 532 -21.33 -12.39 -7.67
C GLN A 532 -21.41 -11.03 -8.37
N VAL A 533 -20.72 -10.03 -7.86
CA VAL A 533 -20.67 -8.71 -8.52
C VAL A 533 -19.95 -8.82 -9.86
N LEU A 534 -18.87 -9.58 -9.95
CA LEU A 534 -18.20 -9.83 -11.23
C LEU A 534 -19.12 -10.52 -12.24
N TYR A 535 -19.87 -11.54 -11.79
CA TYR A 535 -20.88 -12.21 -12.60
C TYR A 535 -21.93 -11.22 -13.12
N GLU A 536 -22.56 -10.46 -12.22
CA GLU A 536 -23.59 -9.47 -12.58
C GLU A 536 -23.06 -8.38 -13.51
N ILE A 537 -21.80 -7.97 -13.37
CA ILE A 537 -21.15 -7.03 -14.30
C ILE A 537 -21.08 -7.62 -15.71
N VAL A 538 -20.60 -8.84 -15.88
CA VAL A 538 -20.46 -9.46 -17.21
C VAL A 538 -21.85 -9.68 -17.84
N GLU A 539 -22.83 -10.11 -17.04
CA GLU A 539 -24.22 -10.28 -17.48
C GLU A 539 -24.85 -8.95 -17.91
N LEU A 540 -24.67 -7.88 -17.14
CA LEU A 540 -25.10 -6.54 -17.51
C LEU A 540 -24.50 -6.10 -18.86
N LEU A 541 -23.21 -6.37 -19.08
CA LEU A 541 -22.55 -6.04 -20.34
C LEU A 541 -23.10 -6.87 -21.51
N ARG A 542 -23.42 -8.14 -21.28
CA ARG A 542 -24.08 -9.02 -22.27
C ARG A 542 -25.45 -8.46 -22.64
N ASP A 543 -26.34 -8.26 -21.68
CA ASP A 543 -27.69 -7.75 -21.93
C ASP A 543 -27.68 -6.42 -22.67
N LYS A 544 -26.67 -5.59 -22.38
CA LYS A 544 -26.51 -4.27 -23.00
C LYS A 544 -26.03 -4.33 -24.44
N TYR A 545 -25.04 -5.17 -24.76
CA TYR A 545 -24.33 -5.13 -26.05
C TYR A 545 -24.54 -6.35 -26.95
N LYS A 546 -25.05 -7.44 -26.40
CA LYS A 546 -25.39 -8.70 -27.08
C LYS A 546 -26.89 -8.95 -26.88
N ARG A 547 -27.69 -8.33 -27.76
CA ARG A 547 -29.12 -8.67 -27.88
C ARG A 547 -29.31 -9.88 -28.76
#